data_AF-K2JGF9-F1
#
_entry.id   AF-K2JGF9-F1
#
_cell.length_a   1.000
_cell.length_b   1.000
_cell.length_c   1.000
_cell.angle_alpha   90.00
_cell.angle_beta   90.00
_cell.angle_gamma   90.00
#
_symmetry.space_group_name_H-M   'P 1'
#
loop_
_entity.id
_entity.type
_entity.pdbx_description
1 polymer ?
#
loop_
_entity_poly.entity_id
_entity_poly.type
_entity_poly.pdbx_seq_one_letter_code
_entity_poly.pdbx_strand_id
1 'polypeptide(L)'
;MTVSVSHVIFSSLLKIVAGMATVTLVGGAWWMLRGPDLSYVPEMAEHAVVLSDDHKIFVQKFEVTVAEWNQCHADGACDLELRAPAHEDPAFLPATGLNFVDVNQYLDWINRHSRHPFRLPTAEEWDFMAKDVLPEEPDPIFTDPALSWASSYLIEGLAPRRLVRQGSFSVSPEGIVDLDGSVWEWTEDCFAGDGGGSIDRDRCPAFFAGGEHVAAIPFLVRDPARGGCAVGSPPAHLGLRLVTNKDIKGGGV
;
A
#
# COMPACT_ATOMS: atom_id res chain seq x y z
N MET A 1 36.76 -18.04 60.93
CA MET A 1 35.53 -18.14 60.12
C MET A 1 35.49 -16.95 59.17
N THR A 2 36.03 -17.09 57.97
CA THR A 2 36.03 -16.04 56.94
C THR A 2 35.35 -16.62 55.72
N VAL A 3 34.02 -16.46 55.64
CA VAL A 3 33.29 -16.75 54.41
C VAL A 3 33.73 -15.71 53.39
N SER A 4 34.45 -16.17 52.36
CA SER A 4 35.04 -15.32 51.33
C SER A 4 33.97 -14.50 50.63
N VAL A 5 34.04 -13.18 50.80
CA VAL A 5 33.15 -12.16 50.22
C VAL A 5 33.03 -12.33 48.69
N SER A 6 34.06 -12.88 48.05
CA SER A 6 34.12 -13.15 46.61
C SER A 6 33.09 -14.20 46.13
N HIS A 7 32.73 -15.19 46.95
CA HIS A 7 31.75 -16.21 46.56
C HIS A 7 30.31 -15.69 46.59
N VAL A 8 29.99 -14.80 47.52
CA VAL A 8 28.64 -14.21 47.64
C VAL A 8 28.37 -13.25 46.48
N ILE A 9 29.37 -12.47 46.07
CA ILE A 9 29.26 -11.53 44.95
C ILE A 9 29.07 -12.29 43.62
N PHE A 10 29.83 -13.37 43.39
CA PHE A 10 29.75 -14.14 42.15
C PHE A 10 28.40 -14.87 41.99
N SER A 11 27.85 -15.43 43.07
CA SER A 11 26.51 -16.05 43.09
C SER A 11 25.39 -15.03 42.81
N SER A 12 25.51 -13.82 43.35
CA SER A 12 24.51 -12.76 43.15
C SER A 12 24.54 -12.21 41.72
N LEU A 13 25.72 -12.03 41.13
CA LEU A 13 25.87 -11.64 39.72
C LEU A 13 25.29 -12.68 38.77
N LEU A 14 25.52 -13.98 39.01
CA LEU A 14 24.98 -15.03 38.16
C LEU A 14 23.45 -15.09 38.18
N LYS A 15 22.82 -14.85 39.34
CA LYS A 15 21.36 -14.78 39.50
C LYS A 15 20.76 -13.55 38.81
N ILE A 16 21.44 -12.40 38.87
CA ILE A 16 21.00 -11.16 38.21
C ILE A 16 21.10 -11.29 36.68
N VAL A 17 22.20 -11.86 36.17
CA VAL A 17 22.39 -12.10 34.73
C VAL A 17 21.39 -13.13 34.20
N ALA A 18 21.16 -14.22 34.94
CA ALA A 18 20.15 -15.21 34.58
C ALA A 18 18.72 -14.62 34.62
N GLY A 19 18.41 -13.77 35.60
CA GLY A 19 17.13 -13.06 35.70
C GLY A 19 16.90 -12.06 34.56
N MET A 20 17.91 -11.30 34.17
CA MET A 20 17.84 -10.40 33.01
C MET A 20 17.68 -11.17 31.70
N ALA A 21 18.43 -12.27 31.51
CA ALA A 21 18.35 -13.11 30.32
C ALA A 21 16.98 -13.79 30.17
N THR A 22 16.34 -14.18 31.27
CA THR A 22 15.00 -14.77 31.25
C THR A 22 13.91 -13.72 30.97
N VAL A 23 14.04 -12.51 31.51
CA VAL A 23 13.09 -11.41 31.22
C VAL A 23 13.18 -10.96 29.75
N THR A 24 14.37 -10.88 29.17
CA THR A 24 14.53 -10.52 27.74
C THR A 24 14.06 -11.62 26.80
N LEU A 25 14.30 -12.90 27.12
CA LEU A 25 13.81 -14.02 26.30
C LEU A 25 12.28 -14.16 26.36
N VAL A 26 11.68 -14.03 27.54
CA VAL A 26 10.21 -14.10 27.69
C VAL A 26 9.55 -12.86 27.08
N GLY A 27 10.10 -11.65 27.28
CA GLY A 27 9.60 -10.42 26.66
C GLY A 27 9.72 -10.41 25.14
N GLY A 28 10.84 -10.91 24.59
CA GLY A 28 11.05 -11.06 23.15
C GLY A 28 10.13 -12.11 22.52
N ALA A 29 9.92 -13.25 23.18
CA ALA A 29 8.99 -14.27 22.72
C ALA A 29 7.53 -13.80 22.76
N TRP A 30 7.14 -13.00 23.78
CA TRP A 30 5.79 -12.45 23.88
C TRP A 30 5.51 -11.38 22.81
N TRP A 31 6.53 -10.61 22.40
CA TRP A 31 6.42 -9.67 21.28
C TRP A 31 6.26 -10.39 19.93
N MET A 32 6.97 -11.50 19.73
CA MET A 32 6.86 -12.33 18.51
C MET A 32 5.53 -13.10 18.38
N LEU A 33 4.79 -13.27 19.49
CA LEU A 33 3.50 -13.98 19.52
C LEU A 33 2.28 -13.04 19.43
N ARG A 34 2.48 -11.72 19.33
CA ARG A 34 1.36 -10.78 19.19
C ARG A 34 0.85 -10.79 17.75
N GLY A 35 -0.43 -11.17 17.60
CA GLY A 35 -1.14 -11.02 16.34
C GLY A 35 -1.27 -9.56 15.88
N PRO A 36 -1.95 -9.34 14.74
CA PRO A 36 -2.14 -8.02 14.17
C PRO A 36 -2.72 -7.02 15.16
N ASP A 37 -2.27 -5.77 15.08
CA ASP A 37 -2.89 -4.66 15.76
C ASP A 37 -4.08 -4.14 14.96
N LEU A 38 -5.29 -4.57 15.33
CA LEU A 38 -6.49 -4.26 14.57
C LEU A 38 -6.83 -2.76 14.58
N SER A 39 -6.22 -1.96 15.46
CA SER A 39 -6.39 -0.50 15.45
C SER A 39 -5.75 0.18 14.22
N TYR A 40 -4.77 -0.48 13.61
CA TYR A 40 -4.07 -0.02 12.40
C TYR A 40 -4.45 -0.83 11.16
N VAL A 41 -5.21 -1.91 11.30
CA VAL A 41 -5.67 -2.68 10.14
C VAL A 41 -6.84 -1.92 9.50
N PRO A 42 -6.77 -1.59 8.20
CA PRO A 42 -7.85 -0.89 7.54
C PRO A 42 -9.08 -1.80 7.35
N GLU A 43 -10.21 -1.22 6.95
CA GLU A 43 -11.36 -2.01 6.56
C GLU A 43 -11.01 -2.85 5.32
N MET A 44 -11.22 -4.16 5.42
CA MET A 44 -10.94 -5.12 4.34
C MET A 44 -12.23 -5.51 3.64
N ALA A 45 -12.11 -5.86 2.35
CA ALA A 45 -13.21 -6.42 1.58
C ALA A 45 -13.76 -7.70 2.25
N GLU A 46 -15.07 -7.93 2.06
CA GLU A 46 -15.80 -9.00 2.73
C GLU A 46 -15.27 -10.39 2.38
N HIS A 47 -14.82 -10.58 1.13
CA HIS A 47 -14.29 -11.84 0.62
C HIS A 47 -12.86 -11.66 0.07
N ALA A 48 -12.09 -12.74 0.10
CA ALA A 48 -10.78 -12.77 -0.55
C ALA A 48 -10.96 -12.89 -2.07
N VAL A 49 -10.09 -12.21 -2.81
CA VAL A 49 -9.95 -12.41 -4.26
C VAL A 49 -9.19 -13.73 -4.47
N VAL A 50 -9.76 -14.63 -5.28
CA VAL A 50 -9.13 -15.90 -5.66
C VAL A 50 -8.58 -15.76 -7.07
N LEU A 51 -7.26 -15.65 -7.20
CA LEU A 51 -6.56 -15.47 -8.46
C LEU A 51 -6.61 -16.74 -9.32
N SER A 52 -6.21 -16.61 -10.59
CA SER A 52 -6.20 -17.71 -11.58
C SER A 52 -5.39 -18.94 -11.17
N ASP A 53 -4.42 -18.78 -10.26
CA ASP A 53 -3.54 -19.84 -9.73
C ASP A 53 -4.01 -20.38 -8.36
N ASP A 54 -5.26 -20.09 -7.97
CA ASP A 54 -5.89 -20.41 -6.68
C ASP A 54 -5.26 -19.70 -5.46
N HIS A 55 -4.29 -18.79 -5.67
CA HIS A 55 -3.78 -17.95 -4.59
C HIS A 55 -4.84 -16.93 -4.16
N LYS A 56 -4.90 -16.65 -2.85
CA LYS A 56 -5.82 -15.68 -2.26
C LYS A 56 -5.08 -14.43 -1.84
N ILE A 57 -5.63 -13.30 -2.23
CA ILE A 57 -5.27 -12.00 -1.68
C ILE A 57 -6.45 -11.40 -0.94
N PHE A 58 -6.16 -10.71 0.16
CA PHE A 58 -7.12 -9.96 0.95
C PHE A 58 -6.87 -8.48 0.69
N VAL A 59 -7.91 -7.77 0.26
CA VAL A 59 -7.80 -6.43 -0.30
C VAL A 59 -8.46 -5.43 0.63
N GLN A 60 -7.81 -4.28 0.83
CA GLN A 60 -8.42 -3.15 1.53
C GLN A 60 -9.66 -2.69 0.78
N LYS A 61 -10.76 -2.49 1.49
CA LYS A 61 -12.07 -2.24 0.90
C LYS A 61 -12.17 -0.94 0.11
N PHE A 62 -11.54 0.11 0.62
CA PHE A 62 -11.43 1.43 0.00
C PHE A 62 -9.94 1.76 -0.21
N GLU A 63 -9.65 2.76 -1.03
CA GLU A 63 -8.31 3.33 -1.11
C GLU A 63 -7.88 3.87 0.26
N VAL A 64 -6.57 3.95 0.49
CA VAL A 64 -6.05 4.63 1.68
C VAL A 64 -6.54 6.06 1.70
N THR A 65 -7.11 6.48 2.83
CA THR A 65 -7.71 7.80 3.01
C THR A 65 -6.69 8.83 3.50
N VAL A 66 -7.02 10.12 3.37
CA VAL A 66 -6.24 11.23 3.94
C VAL A 66 -6.09 11.07 5.45
N ALA A 67 -7.13 10.62 6.16
CA ALA A 67 -7.05 10.40 7.60
C ALA A 67 -6.11 9.23 7.96
N GLU A 68 -6.19 8.10 7.25
CA GLU A 68 -5.29 6.97 7.47
C GLU A 68 -3.83 7.34 7.16
N TRP A 69 -3.59 8.05 6.05
CA TRP A 69 -2.28 8.58 5.71
C TRP A 69 -1.71 9.48 6.81
N ASN A 70 -2.52 10.42 7.29
CA ASN A 70 -2.06 11.41 8.27
C ASN A 70 -1.77 10.82 9.65
N GLN A 71 -2.18 9.59 9.96
CA GLN A 71 -1.67 8.88 11.13
C GLN A 71 -0.17 8.58 10.99
N CYS A 72 0.27 8.12 9.81
CA CYS A 72 1.69 7.93 9.50
C CYS A 72 2.49 9.24 9.62
N HIS A 73 1.90 10.36 9.17
CA HIS A 73 2.52 11.68 9.31
C HIS A 73 2.60 12.12 10.78
N ALA A 74 1.52 11.96 11.55
CA ALA A 74 1.47 12.32 12.96
C ALA A 74 2.50 11.55 13.81
N ASP A 75 2.79 10.30 13.43
CA ASP A 75 3.83 9.47 14.04
C ASP A 75 5.26 9.82 13.56
N GLY A 76 5.40 10.76 12.63
CA GLY A 76 6.67 11.21 12.06
C GLY A 76 7.33 10.22 11.10
N ALA A 77 6.59 9.23 10.60
CA ALA A 77 7.10 8.23 9.66
C ALA A 77 6.90 8.61 8.19
N CYS A 78 5.85 9.39 7.88
CA CYS A 78 5.60 9.95 6.55
C CYS A 78 5.90 11.45 6.53
N ASP A 79 6.78 11.90 5.63
CA ASP A 79 7.17 13.31 5.52
C ASP A 79 6.01 14.22 5.08
N LEU A 80 5.13 13.73 4.22
CA LEU A 80 4.04 14.50 3.62
C LEU A 80 2.79 14.51 4.52
N GLU A 81 2.35 15.70 4.92
CA GLU A 81 1.01 15.94 5.45
C GLU A 81 0.03 16.12 4.28
N LEU A 82 -1.06 15.35 4.26
CA LEU A 82 -2.14 15.54 3.30
C LEU A 82 -3.23 16.45 3.86
N ARG A 83 -3.78 17.33 3.02
CA ARG A 83 -4.84 18.26 3.41
C ARG A 83 -6.08 18.03 2.57
N ALA A 84 -7.17 17.66 3.23
CA ALA A 84 -8.48 17.64 2.61
C ALA A 84 -9.03 19.07 2.45
N PRO A 85 -9.83 19.35 1.41
CA PRO A 85 -10.60 20.58 1.33
C PRO A 85 -11.50 20.76 2.55
N ALA A 86 -11.73 22.00 3.01
CA ALA A 86 -12.44 22.27 4.27
C ALA A 86 -13.89 21.75 4.35
N HIS A 87 -14.52 21.43 3.21
CA HIS A 87 -15.88 20.87 3.13
C HIS A 87 -15.91 19.35 2.95
N GLU A 88 -14.73 18.73 2.88
CA GLU A 88 -14.57 17.28 2.80
C GLU A 88 -14.07 16.73 4.12
N ASP A 89 -14.57 15.55 4.47
CA ASP A 89 -14.08 14.82 5.64
C ASP A 89 -12.88 13.96 5.21
N PRO A 90 -11.68 14.18 5.78
CA PRO A 90 -10.49 13.41 5.43
C PRO A 90 -10.62 11.90 5.69
N ALA A 91 -11.57 11.48 6.53
CA ALA A 91 -11.83 10.07 6.80
C ALA A 91 -12.45 9.31 5.62
N PHE A 92 -12.98 10.02 4.63
CA PHE A 92 -13.61 9.41 3.45
C PHE A 92 -12.97 9.86 2.14
N LEU A 93 -11.94 10.70 2.18
CA LEU A 93 -11.29 11.21 0.98
C LEU A 93 -10.03 10.38 0.68
N PRO A 94 -9.86 9.81 -0.53
CA PRO A 94 -8.65 9.09 -0.89
C PRO A 94 -7.39 9.97 -0.74
N ALA A 95 -6.32 9.38 -0.24
CA ALA A 95 -5.00 9.96 -0.17
C ALA A 95 -4.37 9.97 -1.56
N THR A 96 -4.27 11.16 -2.18
CA THR A 96 -3.71 11.30 -3.52
C THR A 96 -2.53 12.27 -3.58
N GLY A 97 -1.90 12.35 -4.76
CA GLY A 97 -0.73 13.20 -4.97
C GLY A 97 0.51 12.62 -4.32
N LEU A 98 0.58 11.28 -4.26
CA LEU A 98 1.63 10.50 -3.62
C LEU A 98 2.61 10.00 -4.68
N ASN A 99 3.91 10.18 -4.46
CA ASN A 99 4.93 9.50 -5.26
C ASN A 99 5.26 8.14 -4.63
N PHE A 100 6.00 7.29 -5.35
CA PHE A 100 6.34 5.96 -4.87
C PHE A 100 7.22 5.96 -3.60
N VAL A 101 8.02 7.02 -3.37
CA VAL A 101 8.82 7.18 -2.14
C VAL A 101 7.93 7.45 -0.93
N ASP A 102 6.90 8.28 -1.11
CA ASP A 102 5.88 8.55 -0.08
C ASP A 102 5.15 7.25 0.26
N VAL A 103 4.71 6.50 -0.76
CA VAL A 103 4.01 5.21 -0.58
C VAL A 103 4.83 4.21 0.22
N ASN A 104 6.14 4.10 -0.07
CA ASN A 104 7.01 3.19 0.69
C ASN A 104 7.14 3.59 2.17
N GLN A 105 7.14 4.89 2.52
CA GLN A 105 7.11 5.32 3.92
C GLN A 105 5.84 4.83 4.62
N TYR A 106 4.69 4.94 3.95
CA TYR A 106 3.42 4.47 4.48
C TYR A 106 3.39 2.94 4.65
N LEU A 107 3.85 2.18 3.63
CA LEU A 107 3.96 0.72 3.71
C LEU A 107 4.87 0.29 4.87
N ASP A 108 6.01 0.94 5.04
CA ASP A 108 6.91 0.68 6.15
C ASP A 108 6.25 0.94 7.51
N TRP A 109 5.52 2.04 7.62
CA TRP A 109 4.81 2.42 8.84
C TRP A 109 3.66 1.47 9.16
N ILE A 110 2.76 1.19 8.22
CA ILE A 110 1.57 0.36 8.44
C ILE A 110 1.95 -1.07 8.79
N ASN A 111 2.99 -1.63 8.13
CA ASN A 111 3.48 -2.98 8.42
C ASN A 111 4.02 -3.10 9.85
N ARG A 112 4.76 -2.10 10.32
CA ARG A 112 5.30 -2.07 11.69
C ARG A 112 4.19 -1.92 12.74
N HIS A 113 3.23 -1.01 12.53
CA HIS A 113 2.19 -0.71 13.51
C HIS A 113 1.11 -1.78 13.57
N SER A 114 0.60 -2.21 12.42
CA SER A 114 -0.38 -3.29 12.32
C SER A 114 0.19 -4.66 12.65
N ARG A 115 1.53 -4.83 12.63
CA ARG A 115 2.20 -6.14 12.73
C ARG A 115 1.64 -7.15 11.71
N HIS A 116 1.27 -6.67 10.53
CA HIS A 116 0.66 -7.45 9.47
C HIS A 116 1.28 -7.08 8.11
N PRO A 117 1.57 -8.04 7.21
CA PRO A 117 2.33 -7.80 5.99
C PRO A 117 1.46 -7.26 4.84
N PHE A 118 1.19 -5.96 4.85
CA PHE A 118 0.60 -5.25 3.73
C PHE A 118 1.62 -4.87 2.66
N ARG A 119 1.16 -4.88 1.41
CA ARG A 119 1.90 -4.44 0.22
C ARG A 119 0.95 -3.75 -0.76
N LEU A 120 1.51 -3.18 -1.82
CA LEU A 120 0.72 -2.83 -3.01
C LEU A 120 0.36 -4.12 -3.77
N PRO A 121 -0.76 -4.14 -4.49
CA PRO A 121 -1.03 -5.22 -5.44
C PRO A 121 0.00 -5.22 -6.55
N THR A 122 0.17 -6.38 -7.18
CA THR A 122 0.79 -6.44 -8.51
C THR A 122 -0.16 -5.85 -9.56
N ALA A 123 0.35 -5.47 -10.72
CA ALA A 123 -0.48 -5.02 -11.83
C ALA A 123 -1.49 -6.08 -12.28
N GLU A 124 -1.07 -7.36 -12.27
CA GLU A 124 -1.95 -8.49 -12.59
C GLU A 124 -3.03 -8.70 -11.53
N GLU A 125 -2.67 -8.63 -10.24
CA GLU A 125 -3.65 -8.71 -9.15
C GLU A 125 -4.67 -7.56 -9.19
N TRP A 126 -4.20 -6.35 -9.51
CA TRP A 126 -5.07 -5.19 -9.64
C TRP A 126 -6.07 -5.35 -10.78
N ASP A 127 -5.59 -5.75 -11.96
CA ASP A 127 -6.44 -6.03 -13.12
C ASP A 127 -7.48 -7.12 -12.81
N PHE A 128 -7.03 -8.20 -12.17
CA PHE A 128 -7.89 -9.32 -11.81
C PHE A 128 -9.03 -8.91 -10.87
N MET A 129 -8.74 -8.11 -9.83
CA MET A 129 -9.77 -7.70 -8.87
C MET A 129 -10.71 -6.61 -9.41
N ALA A 130 -10.28 -5.85 -10.43
CA ALA A 130 -11.07 -4.76 -11.02
C ALA A 130 -11.95 -5.20 -12.20
N LYS A 131 -11.61 -6.32 -12.85
CA LYS A 131 -12.28 -6.88 -14.03
C LYS A 131 -13.81 -6.74 -14.06
N ASP A 132 -14.50 -7.07 -12.97
CA ASP A 132 -15.96 -7.18 -12.96
C ASP A 132 -16.68 -5.82 -12.82
N VAL A 133 -15.94 -4.75 -12.53
CA VAL A 133 -16.49 -3.40 -12.33
C VAL A 133 -15.92 -2.36 -13.30
N LEU A 134 -14.82 -2.66 -13.98
CA LEU A 134 -14.29 -1.77 -15.00
C LEU A 134 -15.26 -1.65 -16.19
N PRO A 135 -15.38 -0.46 -16.79
CA PRO A 135 -16.18 -0.29 -17.99
C PRO A 135 -15.63 -1.17 -19.12
N GLU A 136 -16.51 -1.63 -20.01
CA GLU A 136 -16.09 -2.38 -21.21
C GLU A 136 -15.12 -1.52 -22.04
N GLU A 137 -14.01 -2.12 -22.45
CA GLU A 137 -13.07 -1.45 -23.35
C GLU A 137 -13.80 -1.09 -24.66
N PRO A 138 -13.78 0.19 -25.07
CA PRO A 138 -14.39 0.56 -26.34
C PRO A 138 -13.63 -0.07 -27.49
N ASP A 139 -14.35 -0.37 -28.57
CA ASP A 139 -13.73 -0.82 -29.82
C ASP A 139 -12.60 0.13 -30.22
N PRO A 140 -11.41 -0.39 -30.60
CA PRO A 140 -10.27 0.45 -30.92
C PRO A 140 -10.61 1.34 -32.12
N ILE A 141 -10.52 2.66 -31.91
CA ILE A 141 -10.78 3.67 -32.94
C ILE A 141 -9.75 3.55 -34.07
N PHE A 142 -8.52 3.17 -33.71
CA PHE A 142 -7.46 2.87 -34.66
C PHE A 142 -7.24 1.36 -34.79
N THR A 143 -7.19 0.89 -36.04
CA THR A 143 -6.87 -0.51 -36.36
C THR A 143 -5.37 -0.78 -36.49
N ASP A 144 -4.55 0.28 -36.52
CA ASP A 144 -3.08 0.15 -36.48
C ASP A 144 -2.63 -0.20 -35.06
N PRO A 145 -1.94 -1.35 -34.85
CA PRO A 145 -1.43 -1.76 -33.55
C PRO A 145 -0.52 -0.72 -32.89
N ALA A 146 0.17 0.14 -33.66
CA ALA A 146 1.03 1.19 -33.11
C ALA A 146 0.24 2.37 -32.51
N LEU A 147 -1.06 2.47 -32.79
CA LEU A 147 -1.96 3.53 -32.34
C LEU A 147 -3.09 3.02 -31.44
N SER A 148 -3.11 1.72 -31.11
CA SER A 148 -4.13 1.14 -30.22
C SER A 148 -4.13 1.85 -28.86
N TRP A 149 -2.96 2.17 -28.32
CA TRP A 149 -2.81 2.94 -27.09
C TRP A 149 -3.50 4.30 -27.14
N ALA A 150 -3.60 4.95 -28.30
CA ALA A 150 -4.24 6.26 -28.42
C ALA A 150 -5.77 6.17 -28.36
N SER A 151 -6.33 4.97 -28.62
CA SER A 151 -7.77 4.75 -28.60
C SER A 151 -8.33 4.81 -27.16
N SER A 152 -7.53 4.46 -26.15
CA SER A 152 -7.92 4.57 -24.73
C SER A 152 -7.88 6.02 -24.19
N TYR A 153 -7.20 6.96 -24.86
CA TYR A 153 -7.13 8.36 -24.41
C TYR A 153 -8.13 9.30 -25.10
N LEU A 154 -8.83 8.87 -26.15
CA LEU A 154 -9.69 9.72 -26.98
C LEU A 154 -11.18 9.57 -26.70
N ILE A 155 -11.57 9.02 -25.55
CA ILE A 155 -12.99 8.88 -25.19
C ILE A 155 -13.56 10.27 -24.86
N GLU A 156 -14.33 10.82 -25.80
CA GLU A 156 -15.17 12.00 -25.57
C GLU A 156 -16.17 11.73 -24.45
N GLY A 157 -16.41 12.72 -23.59
CA GLY A 157 -17.43 12.63 -22.53
C GLY A 157 -16.92 12.21 -21.15
N LEU A 158 -15.60 12.10 -20.95
CA LEU A 158 -15.03 11.96 -19.61
C LEU A 158 -15.46 13.17 -18.76
N ALA A 159 -16.38 12.94 -17.82
CA ALA A 159 -16.72 13.92 -16.81
C ALA A 159 -15.41 14.37 -16.14
N PRO A 160 -15.25 15.67 -15.79
CA PRO A 160 -14.07 16.10 -15.05
C PRO A 160 -13.95 15.22 -13.81
N ARG A 161 -12.91 14.37 -13.77
CA ARG A 161 -12.67 13.42 -12.68
C ARG A 161 -12.28 14.24 -11.47
N ARG A 162 -13.29 14.74 -10.75
CA ARG A 162 -13.11 15.36 -9.45
C ARG A 162 -12.82 14.23 -8.47
N LEU A 163 -11.87 14.47 -7.56
CA LEU A 163 -11.64 13.56 -6.45
C LEU A 163 -12.92 13.55 -5.63
N VAL A 164 -13.51 12.38 -5.44
CA VAL A 164 -14.73 12.22 -4.65
C VAL A 164 -14.45 11.36 -3.43
N ARG A 165 -15.42 11.29 -2.51
CA ARG A 165 -15.34 10.41 -1.35
C ARG A 165 -15.35 8.96 -1.80
N GLN A 166 -14.71 8.10 -1.01
CA GLN A 166 -14.85 6.66 -1.14
C GLN A 166 -16.34 6.25 -1.04
N GLY A 167 -16.70 5.14 -1.64
CA GLY A 167 -18.07 4.64 -1.79
C GLY A 167 -18.88 5.36 -2.85
N SER A 168 -18.26 6.03 -3.82
CA SER A 168 -18.96 6.80 -4.85
C SER A 168 -19.18 6.02 -6.15
N PHE A 169 -18.48 4.91 -6.35
CA PHE A 169 -18.51 4.10 -7.55
C PHE A 169 -18.90 2.65 -7.26
N SER A 170 -18.55 1.74 -8.16
CA SER A 170 -19.00 0.35 -8.16
C SER A 170 -18.38 -0.45 -7.01
N VAL A 171 -19.04 -1.57 -6.67
CA VAL A 171 -18.57 -2.54 -5.67
C VAL A 171 -18.38 -3.89 -6.36
N SER A 172 -17.19 -4.47 -6.24
CA SER A 172 -16.86 -5.78 -6.79
C SER A 172 -17.60 -6.91 -6.05
N PRO A 173 -17.70 -8.12 -6.62
CA PRO A 173 -18.29 -9.28 -5.93
C PRO A 173 -17.63 -9.61 -4.59
N GLU A 174 -16.33 -9.34 -4.46
CA GLU A 174 -15.55 -9.53 -3.24
C GLU A 174 -15.80 -8.45 -2.20
N GLY A 175 -16.41 -7.33 -2.61
CA GLY A 175 -16.73 -6.18 -1.78
C GLY A 175 -15.74 -5.03 -1.88
N ILE A 176 -14.84 -5.05 -2.86
CA ILE A 176 -13.89 -3.95 -3.10
C ILE A 176 -14.62 -2.80 -3.78
N VAL A 177 -14.42 -1.58 -3.29
CA VAL A 177 -15.17 -0.40 -3.74
C VAL A 177 -14.24 0.53 -4.51
N ASP A 178 -14.79 1.22 -5.52
CA ASP A 178 -14.14 2.32 -6.25
C ASP A 178 -12.99 1.92 -7.21
N LEU A 179 -12.95 0.68 -7.69
CA LEU A 179 -11.94 0.26 -8.68
C LEU A 179 -12.12 0.92 -10.06
N ASP A 180 -13.33 1.42 -10.35
CA ASP A 180 -13.71 2.13 -11.58
C ASP A 180 -13.61 3.67 -11.46
N GLY A 181 -12.93 4.18 -10.43
CA GLY A 181 -12.65 5.61 -10.24
C GLY A 181 -12.74 6.02 -8.76
N SER A 182 -12.24 7.17 -8.31
CA SER A 182 -11.81 8.37 -9.05
C SER A 182 -10.30 8.55 -9.18
N VAL A 183 -9.53 7.59 -8.67
CA VAL A 183 -8.07 7.67 -8.58
C VAL A 183 -7.42 6.52 -9.31
N TRP A 184 -6.22 6.75 -9.82
CA TRP A 184 -5.30 5.66 -10.08
C TRP A 184 -4.74 5.13 -8.76
N GLU A 185 -4.38 3.86 -8.73
CA GLU A 185 -3.80 3.18 -7.59
C GLU A 185 -2.41 2.64 -7.96
N TRP A 186 -1.38 2.96 -7.17
CA TRP A 186 -0.04 2.41 -7.36
C TRP A 186 -0.03 0.87 -7.26
N THR A 187 0.72 0.22 -8.16
CA THR A 187 1.05 -1.22 -8.08
C THR A 187 2.55 -1.41 -7.85
N GLU A 188 2.99 -2.62 -7.51
CA GLU A 188 4.41 -2.90 -7.25
C GLU A 188 5.26 -3.24 -8.49
N ASP A 189 4.61 -3.40 -9.65
CA ASP A 189 5.26 -3.84 -10.88
C ASP A 189 6.03 -2.72 -11.59
N CYS A 190 7.24 -3.07 -12.01
CA CYS A 190 8.10 -2.16 -12.73
C CYS A 190 7.78 -2.12 -14.23
N PHE A 191 7.68 -0.91 -14.79
CA PHE A 191 7.58 -0.70 -16.23
C PHE A 191 8.97 -0.80 -16.87
N ALA A 192 9.17 -1.81 -17.71
CA ALA A 192 10.45 -2.08 -18.39
C ALA A 192 10.53 -1.58 -19.84
N GLY A 193 9.49 -0.92 -20.36
CA GLY A 193 9.42 -0.51 -21.76
C GLY A 193 9.23 -1.67 -22.74
N ASP A 194 9.37 -1.37 -24.04
CA ASP A 194 9.17 -2.29 -25.17
C ASP A 194 10.32 -3.28 -25.39
N GLY A 195 11.51 -2.96 -24.88
CA GLY A 195 12.70 -3.82 -24.98
C GLY A 195 12.60 -5.13 -24.22
N GLY A 196 11.60 -5.26 -23.33
CA GLY A 196 11.39 -6.42 -22.49
C GLY A 196 12.51 -6.66 -21.47
N GLY A 197 12.22 -7.49 -20.47
CA GLY A 197 13.18 -7.90 -19.44
C GLY A 197 12.75 -7.51 -18.04
N SER A 198 13.33 -8.19 -17.05
CA SER A 198 13.11 -7.89 -15.64
C SER A 198 14.02 -6.74 -15.22
N ILE A 199 13.43 -5.62 -14.80
CA ILE A 199 14.15 -4.55 -14.11
C ILE A 199 14.16 -4.87 -12.61
N ASP A 200 15.32 -4.71 -11.98
CA ASP A 200 15.44 -4.74 -10.53
C ASP A 200 14.52 -3.67 -9.93
N ARG A 201 13.58 -4.06 -9.07
CA ARG A 201 12.56 -3.17 -8.51
C ARG A 201 13.17 -1.93 -7.85
N ASP A 202 14.34 -2.08 -7.22
CA ASP A 202 15.05 -0.99 -6.55
C ASP A 202 15.66 0.03 -7.52
N ARG A 203 15.67 -0.30 -8.81
CA ARG A 203 16.16 0.54 -9.92
C ARG A 203 15.06 0.83 -10.94
N CYS A 204 13.81 0.71 -10.51
CA CYS A 204 12.68 0.87 -11.39
C CYS A 204 12.48 2.33 -11.83
N PRO A 205 12.46 2.64 -13.13
CA PRO A 205 12.31 4.00 -13.62
C PRO A 205 10.85 4.50 -13.60
N ALA A 206 9.88 3.59 -13.62
CA ALA A 206 8.45 3.88 -13.63
C ALA A 206 7.69 2.64 -13.15
N PHE A 207 6.60 2.82 -12.42
CA PHE A 207 5.76 1.71 -11.96
C PHE A 207 4.42 1.73 -12.69
N PHE A 208 3.80 0.57 -12.80
CA PHE A 208 2.41 0.53 -13.25
C PHE A 208 1.49 1.11 -12.16
N ALA A 209 0.40 1.70 -12.61
CA ALA A 209 -0.72 2.13 -11.79
C ALA A 209 -2.01 1.63 -12.43
N GLY A 210 -2.88 1.07 -11.59
CA GLY A 210 -4.19 0.58 -11.98
C GLY A 210 -5.24 1.69 -11.93
N GLY A 211 -6.22 1.62 -12.83
CA GLY A 211 -7.42 2.44 -12.87
C GLY A 211 -8.21 2.09 -14.13
N GLU A 212 -9.13 2.95 -14.57
CA GLU A 212 -9.91 2.73 -15.81
C GLU A 212 -9.02 2.39 -17.01
N HIS A 213 -7.81 2.95 -17.03
CA HIS A 213 -6.73 2.49 -17.90
C HIS A 213 -5.46 2.35 -17.09
N VAL A 214 -4.70 1.28 -17.39
CA VAL A 214 -3.34 1.09 -16.88
C VAL A 214 -2.45 2.25 -17.34
N ALA A 215 -1.63 2.75 -16.42
CA ALA A 215 -0.67 3.81 -16.70
C ALA A 215 0.72 3.44 -16.20
N ALA A 216 1.76 3.80 -16.95
CA ALA A 216 3.14 3.79 -16.46
C ALA A 216 3.46 5.15 -15.86
N ILE A 217 3.64 5.22 -14.54
CA ILE A 217 3.92 6.45 -13.82
C ILE A 217 5.41 6.50 -13.46
N PRO A 218 6.15 7.54 -13.90
CA PRO A 218 7.56 7.68 -13.58
C PRO A 218 7.84 7.66 -12.07
N PHE A 219 8.99 7.11 -11.70
CA PHE A 219 9.53 7.28 -10.35
C PHE A 219 9.90 8.75 -10.15
N LEU A 220 9.17 9.43 -9.28
CA LEU A 220 9.37 10.85 -8.98
C LEU A 220 9.81 11.04 -7.54
N VAL A 221 10.78 11.94 -7.36
CA VAL A 221 11.25 12.38 -6.05
C VAL A 221 10.78 13.80 -5.80
N ARG A 222 10.02 13.99 -4.72
CA ARG A 222 9.48 15.31 -4.37
C ARG A 222 10.55 16.30 -3.92
N ASP A 223 11.59 15.83 -3.23
CA ASP A 223 12.68 16.68 -2.74
C ASP A 223 13.62 17.10 -3.89
N PRO A 224 13.61 18.39 -4.31
CA PRO A 224 14.43 18.85 -5.42
C PRO A 224 15.93 18.74 -5.14
N ALA A 225 16.35 18.72 -3.87
CA ALA A 225 17.76 18.60 -3.51
C ALA A 225 18.31 17.19 -3.70
N ARG A 226 17.44 16.17 -3.75
CA ARG A 226 17.82 14.75 -3.81
C ARG A 226 17.41 14.06 -5.12
N GLY A 227 16.47 14.63 -5.87
CA GLY A 227 15.84 13.92 -6.99
C GLY A 227 16.56 14.00 -8.34
N GLY A 228 17.47 14.95 -8.58
CA GLY A 228 18.11 15.12 -9.89
C GLY A 228 17.09 15.24 -11.05
N CYS A 229 17.19 14.36 -12.06
CA CYS A 229 16.24 14.32 -13.17
C CYS A 229 14.87 13.69 -12.83
N ALA A 230 14.75 13.04 -11.67
CA ALA A 230 13.50 12.47 -11.18
C ALA A 230 12.68 13.47 -10.35
N VAL A 231 13.12 14.73 -10.24
CA VAL A 231 12.37 15.76 -9.51
C VAL A 231 11.06 16.07 -10.25
N GLY A 232 9.94 15.94 -9.55
CA GLY A 232 8.64 16.26 -10.10
C GLY A 232 7.52 16.11 -9.08
N SER A 233 6.32 16.54 -9.49
CA SER A 233 5.09 16.33 -8.73
C SER A 233 4.37 15.10 -9.25
N PRO A 234 3.95 14.16 -8.38
CA PRO A 234 3.13 13.03 -8.80
C PRO A 234 1.77 13.49 -9.35
N PRO A 235 1.10 12.66 -10.15
CA PRO A 235 -0.27 12.93 -10.61
C PRO A 235 -1.22 13.21 -9.45
N ALA A 236 -2.12 14.19 -9.61
CA ALA A 236 -2.98 14.68 -8.54
C ALA A 236 -4.04 13.66 -8.07
N HIS A 237 -4.38 12.67 -8.91
CA HIS A 237 -5.39 11.63 -8.67
C HIS A 237 -4.74 10.25 -8.67
N LEU A 238 -3.61 10.13 -7.98
CA LEU A 238 -2.89 8.88 -7.81
C LEU A 238 -2.73 8.62 -6.32
N GLY A 239 -3.37 7.54 -5.87
CA GLY A 239 -3.37 7.04 -4.50
C GLY A 239 -2.87 5.60 -4.45
N LEU A 240 -3.35 4.85 -3.46
CA LEU A 240 -2.94 3.47 -3.23
C LEU A 240 -4.04 2.69 -2.50
N ARG A 241 -3.96 1.38 -2.63
CA ARG A 241 -4.75 0.40 -1.90
C ARG A 241 -3.84 -0.71 -1.41
N LEU A 242 -4.11 -1.20 -0.20
CA LEU A 242 -3.32 -2.27 0.38
C LEU A 242 -3.88 -3.64 0.05
N VAL A 243 -2.98 -4.60 -0.17
CA VAL A 243 -3.29 -6.04 -0.21
C VAL A 243 -2.40 -6.81 0.75
N THR A 244 -2.82 -8.02 1.12
CA THR A 244 -2.03 -8.96 1.90
C THR A 244 -2.33 -10.39 1.46
N ASN A 245 -1.33 -11.26 1.54
CA ASN A 245 -1.49 -12.70 1.29
C ASN A 245 -1.90 -13.47 2.56
N LYS A 246 -2.06 -12.77 3.69
CA LYS A 246 -2.41 -13.36 4.98
C LYS A 246 -3.77 -12.88 5.41
N ASP A 247 -4.64 -13.82 5.77
CA ASP A 247 -5.93 -13.47 6.37
C ASP A 247 -5.71 -12.70 7.68
N ILE A 248 -6.41 -11.58 7.82
CA ILE A 248 -6.44 -10.77 9.03
C ILE A 248 -7.27 -11.45 10.13
N LYS A 249 -8.23 -12.30 9.75
CA LYS A 249 -9.10 -13.06 10.68
C LYS A 249 -8.37 -14.22 11.37
N GLY A 250 -7.05 -14.35 11.21
CA GLY A 250 -6.17 -15.32 11.89
C GLY A 250 -5.94 -15.10 13.39
N GLY A 251 -6.81 -14.36 14.08
CA GLY A 251 -6.88 -14.28 15.55
C GLY A 251 -8.20 -14.87 16.02
N GLY A 252 -8.24 -16.19 16.22
CA GLY A 252 -9.47 -16.92 16.46
C GLY A 252 -10.27 -16.48 17.69
N VAL A 253 -11.60 -16.52 17.53
CA VAL A 253 -12.51 -17.26 18.42
C VAL A 253 -13.43 -18.08 17.52
#